data_AF-A0AAE4ALQ9-F1
#
_entry.id   AF-A0AAE4ALQ9-F1
#
_cell.length_a   1.000
_cell.length_b   1.000
_cell.length_c   1.000
_cell.angle_alpha   90.00
_cell.angle_beta   90.00
_cell.angle_gamma   90.00
#
_symmetry.space_group_name_H-M   'P 1'
#
loop_
_entity.id
_entity.type
_entity.pdbx_description
1 polymer ?
#
loop_
_entity_poly.entity_id
_entity_poly.type
_entity_poly.pdbx_seq_one_letter_code
_entity_poly.pdbx_strand_id
1 'polypeptide(L)' 'MRIVHITIRSARKEETVAFYQKYCGLRVQRELGDMIAFLADAEGATNIEVIRVRNTRYRRQEFP' A
#
# COMPACT_ATOMS: atom_id res chain seq x y z
N MET A 1 0.02 7.72 -20.61
CA MET A 1 0.71 7.72 -19.30
C MET A 1 0.50 6.34 -18.67
N ARG A 2 1.55 5.61 -18.28
CA ARG A 2 1.43 4.26 -17.70
C ARG A 2 1.68 4.38 -16.19
N ILE A 3 0.67 4.11 -15.38
CA ILE A 3 0.85 4.03 -13.92
C ILE A 3 1.65 2.76 -13.63
N VAL A 4 2.79 2.91 -12.96
CA VAL A 4 3.69 1.79 -12.66
C VAL A 4 3.24 1.05 -11.41
N HIS A 5 2.81 1.78 -10.38
CA HIS A 5 2.17 1.28 -9.16
C HIS A 5 1.56 2.46 -8.39
N ILE A 6 0.81 2.17 -7.33
CA ILE A 6 0.23 3.15 -6.40
C ILE A 6 0.88 2.98 -5.02
N THR A 7 1.41 4.06 -4.45
CA THR A 7 1.92 4.05 -3.06
C THR A 7 0.86 4.59 -2.10
N ILE A 8 0.59 3.84 -1.03
CA ILE A 8 -0.39 4.16 0.01
C ILE A 8 0.32 4.28 1.34
N ARG A 9 0.17 5.43 2.00
CA ARG A 9 0.69 5.66 3.36
C ARG A 9 -0.42 5.38 4.36
N SER A 10 -0.24 4.40 5.24
CA SER A 10 -1.27 3.96 6.18
C SER A 10 -0.72 3.80 7.60
N ALA A 11 -1.46 4.29 8.59
CA ALA A 11 -1.16 3.99 10.00
C ALA A 11 -1.56 2.55 10.39
N ARG A 12 -2.42 1.91 9.59
CA ARG A 12 -2.97 0.57 9.80
C ARG A 12 -2.55 -0.32 8.62
N LYS A 13 -1.22 -0.55 8.49
CA LYS A 13 -0.63 -1.27 7.34
C LYS A 13 -1.30 -2.62 7.13
N GLU A 14 -1.42 -3.42 8.19
CA GLU A 14 -1.93 -4.81 8.13
C GLU A 14 -3.38 -4.84 7.67
N GLU A 15 -4.21 -3.93 8.16
CA GLU A 15 -5.61 -3.85 7.75
C GLU A 15 -5.75 -3.38 6.31
N THR A 16 -4.87 -2.48 5.88
CA THR A 16 -4.82 -2.00 4.50
C THR A 16 -4.44 -3.15 3.56
N VAL A 17 -3.40 -3.92 3.93
CA VAL A 17 -2.98 -5.13 3.21
C VAL A 17 -4.15 -6.13 3.15
N ALA A 18 -4.76 -6.46 4.29
CA ALA A 18 -5.88 -7.41 4.35
C ALA A 18 -7.08 -6.97 3.50
N PHE A 19 -7.37 -5.67 3.46
CA PHE A 19 -8.41 -5.10 2.60
C PHE A 19 -8.14 -5.41 1.12
N TYR A 20 -6.93 -5.10 0.64
CA TYR A 20 -6.58 -5.34 -0.76
C TYR A 20 -6.47 -6.82 -1.12
N GLN A 21 -6.04 -7.66 -0.18
CA GLN A 21 -6.09 -9.11 -0.37
C GLN A 21 -7.52 -9.62 -0.51
N LYS A 22 -8.42 -9.17 0.38
CA LYS A 22 -9.80 -9.65 0.43
C LYS A 22 -10.67 -9.15 -0.72
N TYR A 23 -10.60 -7.85 -1.03
CA TYR A 23 -11.54 -7.20 -1.94
C TYR A 23 -10.97 -6.97 -3.34
N CYS A 24 -9.65 -6.94 -3.49
CA CYS A 24 -8.99 -6.75 -4.79
C CYS A 24 -8.23 -7.99 -5.27
N GLY A 25 -8.18 -9.07 -4.47
CA GLY A 25 -7.50 -10.31 -4.83
C GLY A 25 -5.97 -10.18 -4.94
N LEU A 26 -5.39 -9.07 -4.48
CA LEU A 26 -3.96 -8.86 -4.53
C LEU A 26 -3.27 -9.78 -3.51
N ARG A 27 -2.02 -10.13 -3.77
CA ARG A 27 -1.19 -10.95 -2.87
C ARG A 27 0.05 -10.18 -2.50
N VAL A 28 0.52 -10.37 -1.27
CA VAL A 28 1.81 -9.83 -0.84
C VAL A 28 2.91 -10.51 -1.65
N GLN A 29 3.65 -9.72 -2.40
CA GLN A 29 4.79 -10.18 -3.20
C GLN A 29 6.09 -10.09 -2.41
N ARG A 30 6.21 -9.04 -1.58
CA ARG A 30 7.40 -8.75 -0.79
C ARG A 30 7.04 -7.86 0.40
N GLU A 31 7.73 -8.06 1.51
CA GLU A 31 7.76 -7.10 2.61
C GLU A 31 9.18 -6.59 2.85
N LEU A 32 9.29 -5.33 3.26
CA LEU A 32 10.54 -4.74 3.76
C LEU A 32 10.34 -4.43 5.24
N GLY A 33 10.69 -5.42 6.07
CA GLY A 33 10.39 -5.39 7.50
C GLY A 33 8.90 -5.22 7.79
N ASP A 34 8.58 -4.61 8.91
CA ASP A 34 7.21 -4.30 9.31
C ASP A 34 6.66 -3.01 8.65
N MET A 35 7.52 -2.27 7.94
CA MET A 35 7.23 -0.93 7.43
C MET A 35 6.58 -0.92 6.06
N ILE A 36 6.95 -1.81 5.13
CA ILE A 36 6.46 -1.75 3.75
C ILE A 36 5.96 -3.12 3.29
N ALA A 37 4.82 -3.14 2.59
CA ALA A 37 4.30 -4.31 1.91
C ALA A 37 3.99 -4.00 0.44
N PHE A 38 4.45 -4.85 -0.47
CA PHE A 38 4.18 -4.75 -1.90
C PHE A 38 3.14 -5.78 -2.29
N LEU A 39 2.08 -5.36 -2.98
CA LEU A 39 0.98 -6.21 -3.41
C LEU A 39 0.83 -6.18 -4.93
N ALA A 40 0.53 -7.34 -5.49
CA ALA A 40 0.21 -7.50 -6.91
C ALA A 40 -0.71 -8.70 -7.14
N ASP A 41 -1.35 -8.72 -8.30
CA ASP A 41 -2.14 -9.85 -8.82
C ASP A 41 -1.29 -10.87 -9.59
N ALA A 42 -0.06 -10.50 -9.96
CA ALA A 42 0.91 -11.38 -10.64
C ALA A 42 2.26 -11.43 -9.91
N GLU A 43 2.93 -12.59 -10.01
CA GLU A 43 4.26 -12.79 -9.45
C GLU A 43 5.28 -11.85 -10.11
N GLY A 44 6.12 -11.21 -9.28
CA GLY A 44 7.16 -10.28 -9.75
C GLY A 44 6.63 -8.90 -10.18
N ALA A 45 5.32 -8.67 -10.15
CA ALA A 45 4.72 -7.35 -10.38
C ALA A 45 4.60 -6.54 -9.08
N THR A 46 4.24 -5.27 -9.20
CA THR A 46 3.87 -4.41 -8.07
C THR A 46 2.75 -3.49 -8.52
N ASN A 47 1.55 -3.70 -7.98
CA ASN A 47 0.39 -2.86 -8.28
C ASN A 47 0.24 -1.81 -7.17
N ILE A 48 0.49 -2.21 -5.92
CA ILE A 48 0.37 -1.36 -4.73
C ILE A 48 1.58 -1.53 -3.82
N GLU A 49 2.08 -0.41 -3.30
CA GLU A 49 3.02 -0.35 -2.18
C GLU A 49 2.32 0.27 -0.97
N VAL A 50 2.28 -0.43 0.17
CA VAL A 50 1.70 0.08 1.42
C VAL A 50 2.82 0.36 2.41
N ILE A 51 2.98 1.64 2.77
CA ILE A 51 3.98 2.12 3.73
C ILE A 51 3.30 2.44 5.06
N ARG A 52 3.74 1.77 6.12
CA ARG A 52 3.37 2.10 7.50
C ARG A 52 3.88 3.49 7.84
N VAL A 53 2.97 4.35 8.28
CA VAL A 53 3.34 5.64 8.88
C VAL A 53 2.95 5.64 10.36
N ARG A 54 3.82 6.15 11.22
CA ARG A 54 3.41 6.49 12.59
C ARG A 54 2.45 7.67 12.50
N ASN A 55 1.43 7.71 13.35
CA ASN A 55 0.43 8.79 13.39
C ASN A 55 1.11 10.17 13.46
N THR A 56 1.31 10.78 12.30
CA THR A 56 1.66 12.18 12.15
C THR A 56 0.38 12.84 11.69
N ARG A 57 -0.12 13.74 12.55
CA ARG A 57 -1.33 14.55 12.38
C ARG A 57 -1.69 14.72 10.90
N TYR A 58 -2.87 14.23 10.49
CA TYR A 58 -3.45 14.50 9.18
C TYR A 58 -3.43 16.01 8.94
N ARG A 59 -2.50 16.49 8.10
CA ARG A 59 -2.61 17.82 7.52
C ARG A 59 -3.41 17.63 6.25
N ARG A 60 -4.66 18.08 6.23
CA ARG A 60 -5.46 18.18 5.01
C ARG A 60 -4.62 19.00 4.03
N GLN A 61 -4.17 18.36 2.96
CA GLN A 61 -3.55 19.07 1.85
C GLN A 61 -4.74 19.61 1.04
N GLU A 62 -5.09 20.87 1.29
CA GLU A 62 -6.02 21.59 0.44
C GLU A 62 -5.30 21.82 -0.89
N PHE A 63 -5.77 21.19 -1.94
CA PHE A 63 -5.31 21.50 -3.30
C PHE A 63 -6.03 22.77 -3.76
N PRO A 64 -5.33 23.71 -4.42
CA PRO A 64 -5.95 24.90 -5.01
C PRO A 64 -6.92 24.54 -6.14
#